data_AF-A0A9D4Z6N2-F1
#
_entry.id   AF-A0A9D4Z6N2-F1
#
_cell.length_a   1.000
_cell.length_b   1.000
_cell.length_c   1.000
_cell.angle_alpha   90.00
_cell.angle_beta   90.00
_cell.angle_gamma   90.00
#
_symmetry.space_group_name_H-M   'P 1'
#
loop_
_entity.id
_entity.type
_entity.pdbx_description
1 polymer ?
#
loop_
_entity_poly.entity_id
_entity_poly.type
_entity_poly.pdbx_seq_one_letter_code
_entity_poly.pdbx_strand_id
1 'polypeptide(L)'
;MAQACKLDKSPLGVGAQRIREALAHVDDEYLCSALDYLELQPNLESLVRGAHTFHTPNLDITSWTCLPIHDSDFGWGRAIFMGPAGIPFEGLAFVLPSAHRDGGLSISLALAPHHMPAFEQLFYHF
;
A
#
# COMPACT_ATOMS: atom_id res chain seq x y z
N MET A 1 -3.68 -18.16 6.16
CA MET A 1 -2.54 -18.50 7.04
C MET A 1 -1.37 -19.20 6.33
N ALA A 2 -1.59 -20.17 5.43
CA ALA A 2 -0.49 -20.92 4.79
C ALA A 2 0.44 -20.10 3.87
N GLN A 3 -0.05 -19.01 3.26
CA GLN A 3 0.76 -18.19 2.34
C GLN A 3 1.67 -17.19 3.07
N ALA A 4 1.21 -16.63 4.19
CA ALA A 4 1.99 -15.72 5.04
C ALA A 4 3.20 -16.41 5.68
N CYS A 5 3.03 -17.63 6.19
CA CYS A 5 4.12 -18.42 6.80
C CYS A 5 5.24 -18.80 5.79
N LYS A 6 4.92 -18.88 4.49
CA LYS A 6 5.93 -19.10 3.44
C LYS A 6 6.77 -17.86 3.14
N LEU A 7 6.24 -16.66 3.38
CA LEU A 7 6.96 -15.40 3.14
C LEU A 7 7.97 -15.11 4.23
N ASP A 8 7.62 -15.35 5.51
CA ASP A 8 8.48 -15.11 6.68
C ASP A 8 9.86 -15.81 6.59
N LYS A 9 9.90 -17.03 6.05
CA LYS A 9 11.13 -17.82 5.95
C LYS A 9 11.88 -17.69 4.63
N SER A 10 11.34 -16.91 3.69
CA SER A 10 11.91 -16.76 2.36
C SER A 10 12.74 -15.48 2.27
N PRO A 11 13.79 -15.43 1.42
CA PRO A 11 14.50 -14.19 1.15
C PRO A 11 13.56 -13.08 0.65
N LEU A 12 13.84 -11.82 1.00
CA LEU A 12 13.04 -10.65 0.60
C LEU A 12 12.72 -10.62 -0.91
N GLY A 13 13.70 -11.02 -1.73
CA GLY A 13 13.55 -11.10 -3.19
C GLY A 13 12.39 -11.97 -3.65
N VAL A 14 12.00 -13.00 -2.91
CA VAL A 14 10.84 -13.86 -3.23
C VAL A 14 9.53 -13.07 -3.08
N GLY A 15 9.40 -12.27 -2.03
CA GLY A 15 8.24 -11.38 -1.85
C GLY A 15 8.17 -10.32 -2.95
N ALA A 16 9.30 -9.67 -3.23
CA ALA A 16 9.40 -8.68 -4.30
C ALA A 16 9.10 -9.26 -5.69
N GLN A 17 9.56 -10.47 -5.98
CA GLN A 17 9.26 -11.17 -7.23
C GLN A 17 7.77 -11.43 -7.38
N ARG A 18 7.08 -11.92 -6.34
CA ARG A 18 5.64 -12.17 -6.39
C ARG A 18 4.83 -10.90 -6.64
N ILE A 19 5.21 -9.78 -6.01
CA ILE A 19 4.56 -8.48 -6.25
C ILE A 19 4.76 -8.06 -7.71
N ARG A 20 5.99 -8.16 -8.22
CA ARG A 20 6.32 -7.82 -9.61
C ARG A 20 5.54 -8.67 -10.61
N GLU A 21 5.49 -9.98 -10.39
CA GLU A 21 4.73 -10.91 -11.21
C GLU A 21 3.25 -10.54 -11.20
N ALA A 22 2.65 -10.32 -10.02
CA ALA A 22 1.24 -9.92 -9.92
C ALA A 22 0.95 -8.61 -10.67
N LEU A 23 1.81 -7.59 -10.54
CA LEU A 23 1.67 -6.32 -11.27
C LEU A 23 1.82 -6.50 -12.79
N ALA A 24 2.70 -7.40 -13.24
CA ALA A 24 2.91 -7.67 -14.66
C ALA A 24 1.69 -8.31 -15.36
N HIS A 25 0.77 -8.92 -14.59
CA HIS A 25 -0.49 -9.46 -15.12
C HIS A 25 -1.61 -8.41 -15.22
N VAL A 26 -1.41 -7.19 -14.70
CA VAL A 26 -2.39 -6.10 -14.78
C VAL A 26 -2.13 -5.31 -16.06
N ASP A 27 -2.46 -5.93 -17.19
CA ASP A 27 -2.37 -5.34 -18.52
C ASP A 27 -3.73 -4.80 -19.00
N ASP A 28 -3.77 -4.31 -20.24
CA ASP A 28 -4.99 -3.74 -20.85
C ASP A 28 -6.14 -4.76 -20.91
N GLU A 29 -5.85 -6.00 -21.28
CA GLU A 29 -6.85 -7.08 -21.36
C GLU A 29 -7.43 -7.38 -19.98
N TYR A 30 -6.58 -7.48 -18.94
CA TYR A 30 -7.02 -7.69 -17.57
C TYR A 30 -7.90 -6.52 -17.07
N LEU A 31 -7.52 -5.28 -17.37
CA LEU A 31 -8.28 -4.09 -16.97
C LEU A 31 -9.65 -4.04 -17.67
N CYS A 32 -9.72 -4.31 -18.97
CA CYS A 32 -10.98 -4.43 -19.70
C CYS A 32 -11.86 -5.55 -19.11
N SER A 33 -11.29 -6.73 -18.85
CA SER A 33 -12.02 -7.84 -18.23
C SER A 33 -12.52 -7.49 -16.82
N ALA A 34 -11.77 -6.70 -16.05
CA ALA A 34 -12.19 -6.25 -14.73
C ALA A 34 -13.40 -5.31 -14.82
N LEU A 35 -13.43 -4.41 -15.81
CA LEU A 35 -14.59 -3.55 -16.07
C LEU A 35 -15.82 -4.36 -16.48
N ASP A 36 -15.66 -5.32 -17.40
CA ASP A 36 -16.74 -6.23 -17.79
C ASP A 36 -17.28 -7.01 -16.59
N TYR A 37 -16.39 -7.49 -15.72
CA TYR A 37 -16.77 -8.17 -14.48
C TYR A 37 -17.60 -7.27 -13.56
N LEU A 38 -17.21 -6.00 -13.39
CA LEU A 38 -17.93 -5.03 -12.57
C LEU A 38 -19.32 -4.74 -13.13
N GLU A 39 -19.46 -4.58 -14.44
CA GLU A 39 -20.76 -4.33 -15.12
C GLU A 39 -21.76 -5.47 -14.88
N LEU A 40 -21.28 -6.70 -14.72
CA LEU A 40 -22.12 -7.88 -14.46
C LEU A 40 -22.57 -8.01 -13.00
N GLN A 41 -22.08 -7.18 -12.08
CA GLN A 41 -22.42 -7.31 -10.67
C GLN A 41 -23.80 -6.73 -10.35
N PRO A 42 -24.66 -7.45 -9.61
CA PRO A 42 -25.97 -6.95 -9.23
C PRO A 42 -25.91 -5.79 -8.22
N ASN A 43 -24.80 -5.66 -7.49
CA ASN A 43 -24.58 -4.56 -6.54
C ASN A 43 -23.09 -4.28 -6.37
N LEU A 44 -22.62 -3.16 -6.93
CA LEU A 44 -21.22 -2.71 -6.80
C LEU A 44 -20.82 -2.35 -5.37
N GLU A 45 -21.77 -1.90 -4.52
CA GLU A 45 -21.46 -1.54 -3.13
C GLU A 45 -20.94 -2.73 -2.33
N SER A 46 -21.36 -3.95 -2.69
CA SER A 46 -20.89 -5.18 -2.05
C SER A 46 -19.42 -5.50 -2.30
N LEU A 47 -18.81 -4.89 -3.32
CA LEU A 47 -17.40 -5.04 -3.66
C LEU A 47 -16.50 -3.98 -3.01
N VAL A 48 -17.09 -2.99 -2.33
CA VAL A 48 -16.32 -1.92 -1.69
C VAL A 48 -15.46 -2.52 -0.58
N ARG A 49 -14.14 -2.39 -0.76
CA ARG A 49 -13.16 -2.81 0.24
C ARG A 49 -13.19 -1.85 1.43
N GLY A 50 -13.07 -2.39 2.64
CA GLY A 50 -13.08 -1.61 3.87
C GLY A 50 -12.25 -2.28 4.96
N ALA A 51 -12.49 -1.92 6.22
CA ALA A 51 -11.76 -2.47 7.37
C ALA A 51 -11.62 -4.01 7.31
N HIS A 52 -12.73 -4.70 7.05
CA HIS A 52 -12.82 -6.15 6.94
C HIS A 52 -11.91 -6.78 5.87
N THR A 53 -11.52 -6.02 4.84
CA THR A 53 -10.65 -6.50 3.77
C THR A 53 -9.18 -6.49 4.17
N PHE A 54 -8.78 -5.49 4.95
CA PHE A 54 -7.38 -5.18 5.24
C PHE A 54 -6.89 -5.68 6.59
N HIS A 55 -7.79 -6.14 7.47
CA HIS A 55 -7.37 -6.77 8.73
C HIS A 55 -6.43 -7.95 8.50
N THR A 56 -5.60 -8.21 9.53
CA THR A 56 -4.72 -9.37 9.59
C THR A 56 -5.46 -10.65 9.17
N PRO A 57 -4.93 -11.45 8.22
CA PRO A 57 -3.55 -11.45 7.73
C PRO A 57 -3.31 -10.67 6.42
N ASN A 58 -4.25 -9.84 5.98
CA ASN A 58 -4.11 -9.06 4.73
C ASN A 58 -3.43 -7.71 4.98
N LEU A 59 -2.97 -7.06 3.91
CA LEU A 59 -2.37 -5.74 3.92
C LEU A 59 -2.68 -5.03 2.59
N ASP A 60 -2.89 -3.72 2.61
CA ASP A 60 -2.99 -2.87 1.42
C ASP A 60 -1.92 -1.79 1.49
N ILE A 61 -1.12 -1.70 0.42
CA ILE A 61 -0.02 -0.75 0.29
C ILE A 61 -0.33 0.16 -0.89
N THR A 62 -0.43 1.46 -0.62
CA THR A 62 -0.59 2.47 -1.67
C THR A 62 0.67 3.32 -1.78
N SER A 63 1.26 3.39 -2.97
CA SER A 63 2.41 4.25 -3.22
C SER A 63 1.99 5.62 -3.74
N TRP A 64 2.45 6.69 -3.10
CA TRP A 64 2.29 8.08 -3.58
C TRP A 64 3.58 8.60 -4.23
N THR A 65 4.59 7.76 -4.43
CA THR A 65 5.91 8.17 -4.94
C THR A 65 5.86 8.73 -6.35
N CYS A 66 4.89 8.31 -7.16
CA CYS A 66 4.69 8.78 -8.53
C CYS A 66 3.69 9.95 -8.62
N LEU A 67 3.15 10.41 -7.49
CA LEU A 67 2.23 11.54 -7.45
C LEU A 67 3.01 12.83 -7.10
N PRO A 68 2.67 13.98 -7.71
CA PRO A 68 3.32 15.26 -7.45
C PRO A 68 2.82 15.90 -6.14
N ILE A 69 2.83 15.15 -5.04
CA ILE A 69 2.17 15.56 -3.78
C ILE A 69 2.77 16.84 -3.18
N HIS A 70 4.07 17.09 -3.38
CA HIS A 70 4.76 18.27 -2.84
C HIS A 70 4.76 19.48 -3.80
N ASP A 71 4.05 19.42 -4.91
CA ASP A 71 4.07 20.49 -5.93
C ASP A 71 2.98 21.54 -5.72
N SER A 72 2.12 21.37 -4.71
CA SER A 72 1.19 22.40 -4.27
C SER A 72 1.95 23.61 -3.70
N ASP A 73 1.89 24.74 -4.41
CA ASP A 73 2.41 26.05 -3.97
C ASP A 73 1.35 27.11 -4.21
N PHE A 74 0.89 27.74 -3.13
CA PHE A 74 -0.16 28.77 -3.15
C PHE A 74 0.42 30.20 -3.09
N GLY A 75 1.74 30.35 -3.25
CA GLY A 75 2.45 31.63 -3.13
C GLY A 75 3.32 31.77 -1.88
N TRP A 76 3.36 30.75 -1.02
CA TRP A 76 4.19 30.69 0.20
C TRP A 76 5.27 29.62 0.15
N GLY A 77 5.48 29.00 -1.02
CA GLY A 77 6.40 27.89 -1.21
C GLY A 77 5.72 26.53 -1.14
N ARG A 78 6.50 25.51 -1.47
CA ARG A 78 6.08 24.11 -1.52
C ARG A 78 5.80 23.56 -0.12
N ALA A 79 4.90 22.58 -0.05
CA ALA A 79 4.65 21.85 1.18
C ALA A 79 5.93 21.19 1.74
N ILE A 80 6.20 21.38 3.03
CA ILE A 80 7.29 20.70 3.75
C ILE A 80 6.95 19.24 4.06
N PHE A 81 5.66 18.89 4.06
CA PHE A 81 5.15 17.55 4.26
C PHE A 81 3.77 17.42 3.59
N MET A 82 3.50 16.26 3.01
CA MET A 82 2.18 15.84 2.55
C MET A 82 2.04 14.34 2.79
N GLY A 83 0.89 13.95 3.33
CA GLY A 83 0.60 12.56 3.68
C GLY A 83 -0.87 12.39 4.06
N PRO A 84 -1.29 11.16 4.39
CA PRO A 84 -2.64 10.90 4.89
C PRO A 84 -2.87 11.64 6.22
N ALA A 85 -4.07 12.22 6.41
CA ALA A 85 -4.44 12.89 7.66
C ALA A 85 -4.56 11.92 8.85
N GLY A 86 -4.89 10.66 8.55
CA GLY A 86 -4.96 9.55 9.49
C GLY A 86 -5.20 8.25 8.72
N ILE A 87 -4.92 7.12 9.35
CA ILE A 87 -5.13 5.80 8.77
C ILE A 87 -6.32 5.16 9.50
N PRO A 88 -7.45 4.93 8.82
CA PRO A 88 -8.71 4.60 9.48
C PRO A 88 -8.77 3.18 10.06
N PHE A 89 -8.02 2.24 9.46
CA PHE A 89 -8.08 0.83 9.83
C PHE A 89 -6.68 0.20 9.82
N GLU A 90 -6.51 -0.85 10.63
CA GLU A 90 -5.34 -1.72 10.56
C GLU A 90 -5.16 -2.31 9.15
N GLY A 91 -3.90 -2.48 8.76
CA GLY A 91 -3.50 -3.17 7.55
C GLY A 91 -3.34 -2.26 6.34
N LEU A 92 -3.51 -0.95 6.52
CA LEU A 92 -3.23 0.06 5.49
C LEU A 92 -1.82 0.64 5.68
N ALA A 93 -1.09 0.78 4.58
CA ALA A 93 0.22 1.43 4.54
C ALA A 93 0.37 2.34 3.30
N PHE A 94 1.06 3.46 3.49
CA PHE A 94 1.35 4.44 2.46
C PHE A 94 2.84 4.65 2.33
N VAL A 95 3.36 4.59 1.10
CA VAL A 95 4.75 4.95 0.78
C VAL A 95 4.77 6.39 0.26
N LEU A 96 5.47 7.26 0.98
CA LEU A 96 5.49 8.70 0.73
C LEU A 96 6.88 9.14 0.23
N PRO A 97 6.95 9.96 -0.84
CA PRO A 97 8.19 10.58 -1.27
C PRO A 97 8.62 11.69 -0.31
N SER A 98 9.93 11.86 -0.13
CA SER A 98 10.51 13.01 0.57
C SER A 98 10.18 14.34 -0.12
N ALA A 99 9.86 15.35 0.67
CA ALA A 99 9.64 16.72 0.19
C ALA A 99 10.92 17.34 -0.42
N HIS A 100 12.09 16.87 0.02
CA HIS A 100 13.40 17.42 -0.34
C HIS A 100 13.99 16.86 -1.64
N ARG A 101 13.30 15.92 -2.31
CA ARG A 101 13.78 15.23 -3.54
C ARG A 101 15.17 14.59 -3.36
N ASP A 102 15.47 14.13 -2.15
CA ASP A 102 16.71 13.47 -1.75
C ASP A 102 16.69 11.94 -1.97
N GLY A 103 15.60 11.42 -2.53
CA GLY A 103 15.36 9.98 -2.69
C GLY A 103 14.86 9.28 -1.41
N GLY A 104 14.69 10.02 -0.31
CA GLY A 104 14.13 9.50 0.92
C GLY A 104 12.66 9.08 0.75
N LEU A 105 12.28 8.03 1.46
CA LEU A 105 10.91 7.53 1.54
C LEU A 105 10.48 7.45 3.00
N SER A 106 9.20 7.70 3.25
CA SER A 106 8.58 7.46 4.56
C SER A 106 7.43 6.47 4.40
N ILE A 107 7.22 5.63 5.40
CA ILE A 107 6.07 4.72 5.46
C ILE A 107 5.15 5.16 6.58
N SER A 108 3.90 5.46 6.24
CA SER A 108 2.82 5.68 7.21
C SER A 108 1.93 4.45 7.22
N LEU A 109 1.77 3.79 8.37
CA LEU A 109 1.06 2.52 8.47
C LEU A 109 0.25 2.40 9.77
N ALA A 110 -0.82 1.59 9.74
CA ALA A 110 -1.56 1.22 10.93
C ALA A 110 -1.55 -0.30 11.13
N LEU A 111 -1.16 -0.74 12.33
CA LEU A 111 -1.23 -2.13 12.78
C LEU A 111 -1.90 -2.19 14.14
N ALA A 112 -2.37 -3.37 14.55
CA ALA A 112 -2.79 -3.56 15.93
C ALA A 112 -1.66 -3.16 16.90
N PRO A 113 -1.96 -2.51 18.05
CA PRO A 113 -0.94 -1.94 18.93
C PRO A 113 0.14 -2.94 19.39
N HIS A 114 -0.23 -4.22 19.53
CA HIS A 114 0.70 -5.28 19.94
C HIS A 114 1.63 -5.75 18.82
N HIS A 115 1.33 -5.46 17.55
CA HIS A 115 2.17 -5.77 16.40
C HIS A 115 3.20 -4.67 16.09
N MET A 116 2.92 -3.42 16.47
CA MET A 116 3.77 -2.27 16.10
C MET A 116 5.23 -2.37 16.60
N PRO A 117 5.51 -2.77 17.86
CA PRO A 117 6.89 -2.90 18.33
C PRO A 117 7.68 -3.97 17.57
N ALA A 118 7.04 -5.09 17.21
CA ALA A 118 7.66 -6.14 16.42
C ALA A 118 7.93 -5.68 14.98
N PHE A 119 6.99 -4.93 14.38
CA PHE A 119 7.18 -4.35 13.06
C PHE A 119 8.39 -3.39 13.03
N GLU A 120 8.50 -2.48 14.00
CA GLU A 120 9.61 -1.53 14.07
C GLU A 120 10.97 -2.25 14.15
N GLN A 121 11.07 -3.31 14.96
CA GLN A 121 12.27 -4.12 15.05
C GLN A 121 12.58 -4.82 13.72
N LEU A 122 11.61 -5.48 13.09
CA LEU A 122 11.83 -6.23 11.85
C LEU A 122 12.14 -5.31 10.66
N PHE A 123 11.54 -4.13 10.60
CA PHE A 123 11.65 -3.22 9.48
C PHE A 123 13.08 -2.69 9.27
N TYR A 124 13.82 -2.48 10.36
CA TYR A 124 15.21 -1.99 10.31
C TYR A 124 16.26 -3.10 10.36
N HIS A 125 15.87 -4.36 10.56
CA HIS A 125 16.78 -5.50 10.76
C HIS A 125 16.74 -6.51 9.60
N PHE A 126 16.70 -6.01 8.36
CA PHE A 126 16.80 -6.82 7.14
C PHE A 126 18.24 -7.00 6.66
#